data_AF-Q3E9X5-F1
#
_entry.id   AF-Q3E9X5-F1
#
_cell.length_a   1.000
_cell.length_b   1.000
_cell.length_c   1.000
_cell.angle_alpha   90.00
_cell.angle_beta   90.00
_cell.angle_gamma   90.00
#
_symmetry.space_group_name_H-M   'P 1'
#
loop_
_entity.id
_entity.type
_entity.pdbx_description
1 polymer ?
#
loop_
_entity_poly.entity_id
_entity_poly.type
_entity_poly.pdbx_seq_one_letter_code
_entity_poly.pdbx_strand_id
1 'polypeptide(L)'
;MQEYGAKMAELSKRLIKILLMMTLGDETGKRLYQTDFSNCHGYLRLVNYTPPHDVEKQEELVEGLGMHTDMSCITIVYQDSVGGLQMRSKEGKWIDINPCNDFLVVNIGDLMQAWSNGRLRSSEHRVVLRKLVNRVSLAFFLCFEDEKVILAPQEIVGEGKQRSYKSFKCSEYLKFRQSNEEGKFEKIGFTVKDFAGLKLAQPDDP
;
A
#
# COMPACT_ATOMS: atom_id res chain seq x y z
N MET A 1 -10.15 -13.94 -14.87
CA MET A 1 -9.16 -12.90 -14.51
C MET A 1 -9.58 -11.49 -14.92
N GLN A 2 -9.93 -11.24 -16.19
CA GLN A 2 -10.38 -9.91 -16.65
C GLN A 2 -11.60 -9.39 -15.88
N GLU A 3 -12.65 -10.20 -15.72
CA GLU A 3 -13.86 -9.83 -14.96
C GLU A 3 -13.52 -9.45 -13.50
N TYR A 4 -12.72 -10.28 -12.83
CA TYR A 4 -12.28 -10.01 -11.46
C TYR A 4 -11.51 -8.69 -11.38
N GLY A 5 -10.56 -8.46 -12.30
CA GLY A 5 -9.82 -7.20 -12.38
C GLY A 5 -10.74 -5.98 -12.57
N ALA A 6 -11.74 -6.08 -13.44
CA ALA A 6 -12.72 -5.00 -13.65
C ALA A 6 -13.54 -4.72 -12.38
N LYS A 7 -14.03 -5.76 -11.70
CA LYS A 7 -14.75 -5.62 -10.42
C LYS A 7 -13.88 -5.01 -9.33
N MET A 8 -12.61 -5.42 -9.23
CA MET A 8 -11.68 -4.84 -8.25
C MET A 8 -11.33 -3.39 -8.58
N ALA A 9 -11.22 -3.03 -9.86
CA ALA A 9 -11.02 -1.64 -10.29
C ALA A 9 -12.21 -0.76 -9.88
N GLU A 10 -13.44 -1.22 -10.13
CA GLU A 10 -14.66 -0.51 -9.72
C GLU A 10 -14.76 -0.38 -8.20
N LEU A 11 -14.51 -1.47 -7.46
CA LEU A 11 -14.51 -1.48 -6.01
C LEU A 11 -13.48 -0.50 -5.44
N SER A 12 -12.25 -0.52 -5.95
CA SER A 12 -11.18 0.39 -5.52
C SER A 12 -11.57 1.85 -5.73
N LYS A 13 -12.12 2.18 -6.90
CA LYS A 13 -12.62 3.52 -7.24
C LYS A 13 -13.72 3.98 -6.29
N ARG A 14 -14.68 3.10 -5.98
CA ARG A 14 -15.76 3.37 -5.02
C ARG A 14 -15.23 3.59 -3.60
N LEU A 15 -14.32 2.74 -3.13
CA LEU A 15 -13.73 2.86 -1.80
C LEU A 15 -12.97 4.17 -1.63
N ILE A 16 -12.15 4.56 -2.62
CA ILE A 16 -11.43 5.85 -2.57
C ILE A 16 -12.44 7.01 -2.54
N LYS A 17 -13.44 7.01 -3.41
CA LYS A 17 -14.45 8.09 -3.45
C LYS A 17 -15.15 8.24 -2.09
N ILE A 18 -15.59 7.14 -1.48
CA ILE A 18 -16.24 7.13 -0.16
C ILE A 18 -15.28 7.65 0.90
N LEU A 19 -14.04 7.15 0.93
CA LEU A 19 -13.01 7.57 1.88
C LEU A 19 -12.76 9.08 1.82
N LEU A 20 -12.64 9.65 0.62
CA LEU A 20 -12.42 11.08 0.44
C LEU A 20 -13.63 11.91 0.89
N MET A 21 -14.84 11.49 0.54
CA MET A 21 -16.07 12.17 0.98
C MET A 21 -16.22 12.13 2.51
N MET A 22 -15.95 10.99 3.14
CA MET A 22 -16.03 10.85 4.60
C MET A 22 -14.97 11.67 5.35
N THR A 23 -13.80 11.89 4.75
CA THR A 23 -12.67 12.57 5.42
C THR A 23 -12.58 14.07 5.14
N LEU A 24 -13.12 14.54 4.01
CA LEU A 24 -12.99 15.92 3.53
C LEU A 24 -14.35 16.61 3.28
N GLY A 25 -15.45 15.90 3.48
CA GLY A 25 -16.79 16.34 3.13
C GLY A 25 -17.18 16.01 1.68
N ASP A 26 -18.48 15.95 1.43
CA ASP A 26 -19.06 15.47 0.18
C ASP A 26 -18.55 16.21 -1.07
N GLU A 27 -18.58 17.55 -1.04
CA GLU A 27 -18.20 18.38 -2.18
C GLU A 27 -16.69 18.30 -2.46
N THR A 28 -15.87 18.55 -1.44
CA THR A 28 -14.39 18.50 -1.55
C THR A 28 -13.91 17.11 -1.94
N GLY A 29 -14.47 16.06 -1.30
CA GLY A 29 -14.10 14.67 -1.59
C GLY A 29 -14.46 14.26 -3.02
N LYS A 30 -15.65 14.63 -3.52
CA LYS A 30 -16.05 14.36 -4.91
C LYS A 30 -15.14 15.09 -5.91
N ARG A 31 -14.84 16.36 -5.66
CA ARG A 31 -13.96 17.17 -6.53
C ARG A 31 -12.56 16.56 -6.60
N LEU A 32 -11.93 16.29 -5.46
CA LEU A 32 -10.59 15.71 -5.42
C LEU A 32 -10.55 14.31 -6.04
N TYR A 33 -11.59 13.48 -5.82
CA TYR A 33 -11.70 12.20 -6.53
C TYR A 33 -11.67 12.38 -8.05
N GLN A 34 -12.48 13.29 -8.58
CA GLN A 34 -12.57 13.54 -10.02
C GLN A 34 -11.27 14.10 -10.59
N THR A 35 -10.62 15.03 -9.90
CA THR A 35 -9.38 15.65 -10.37
C THR A 35 -8.19 14.71 -10.27
N ASP A 36 -8.08 13.93 -9.18
CA ASP A 36 -6.86 13.20 -8.90
C ASP A 36 -6.89 11.71 -9.24
N PHE A 37 -8.06 11.07 -9.21
CA PHE A 37 -8.20 9.61 -9.28
C PHE A 37 -8.97 9.11 -10.51
N SER A 38 -9.48 9.99 -11.37
CA SER A 38 -10.27 9.60 -12.55
C SER A 38 -9.50 8.67 -13.50
N ASN A 39 -8.20 8.95 -13.68
CA ASN A 39 -7.33 8.23 -14.61
C ASN A 39 -6.52 7.13 -13.92
N CYS A 40 -6.83 6.79 -12.66
CA CYS A 40 -6.18 5.66 -12.01
C CYS A 40 -6.37 4.38 -12.82
N HIS A 41 -5.27 3.66 -12.99
CA HIS A 41 -5.23 2.34 -13.61
C HIS A 41 -4.90 1.31 -12.55
N GLY A 42 -5.20 0.04 -12.84
CA GLY A 42 -4.86 -1.03 -11.92
C GLY A 42 -4.36 -2.27 -12.64
N TYR A 43 -3.61 -3.06 -11.89
CA TYR A 43 -3.08 -4.34 -12.35
C TYR A 43 -3.30 -5.38 -11.27
N LEU A 44 -3.22 -6.64 -11.67
CA LEU A 44 -3.46 -7.77 -10.79
C LEU A 44 -2.22 -8.65 -10.75
N ARG A 45 -1.91 -9.16 -9.55
CA ARG A 45 -0.86 -10.14 -9.32
C ARG A 45 -1.47 -11.38 -8.68
N LEU A 46 -1.34 -12.51 -9.35
CA LEU A 46 -1.55 -13.84 -8.78
C LEU A 46 -0.21 -14.30 -8.22
N VAL A 47 -0.17 -14.64 -6.93
CA VAL A 47 1.05 -15.12 -6.28
C VAL A 47 0.81 -16.48 -5.67
N ASN A 48 1.67 -17.44 -6.00
CA ASN A 48 1.72 -18.76 -5.38
C ASN A 48 2.99 -18.84 -4.53
N TYR A 49 2.82 -19.19 -3.25
CA TYR A 49 3.90 -19.35 -2.29
C TYR A 49 4.05 -20.83 -1.96
N THR A 50 5.19 -21.38 -2.36
CA THR A 50 5.55 -22.77 -2.09
C THR A 50 6.45 -22.81 -0.85
N PRO A 51 6.03 -23.44 0.26
CA PRO A 51 6.87 -23.60 1.43
C PRO A 51 8.00 -24.61 1.20
N PRO A 52 9.13 -24.50 1.93
CA PRO A 52 10.16 -25.54 1.96
C PRO A 52 9.62 -26.81 2.64
N HIS A 53 10.20 -27.97 2.32
CA HIS A 53 9.74 -29.28 2.81
C HIS A 53 9.77 -29.44 4.34
N ASP A 54 10.61 -28.67 5.01
CA ASP A 54 10.81 -28.70 6.46
C ASP A 54 10.19 -27.49 7.18
N VAL A 55 9.32 -26.71 6.52
CA VAL A 55 8.72 -25.47 7.07
C VAL A 55 8.12 -25.62 8.47
N GLU A 56 7.54 -26.78 8.79
CA GLU A 56 6.92 -27.06 10.09
C GLU A 56 7.94 -27.37 11.20
N LYS A 57 9.19 -27.66 10.82
CA LYS A 57 10.32 -27.93 11.72
C LYS A 57 11.25 -26.73 11.86
N GLN A 58 11.07 -25.69 11.06
CA GLN A 58 11.92 -24.50 11.14
C GLN A 58 11.57 -23.68 12.38
N GLU A 59 12.57 -23.42 13.22
CA GLU A 59 12.45 -22.50 14.35
C GLU A 59 12.44 -21.04 13.88
N GLU A 60 13.13 -20.77 12.77
CA GLU A 60 13.16 -19.47 12.12
C GLU A 60 11.91 -19.23 11.26
N LEU A 61 11.56 -17.96 11.11
CA LEU A 61 10.41 -17.56 10.32
C LEU A 61 10.69 -17.75 8.82
N VAL A 62 9.89 -18.56 8.16
CA VAL A 62 9.93 -18.68 6.70
C VAL A 62 9.07 -17.59 6.05
N GLU A 63 9.72 -16.64 5.36
CA GLU A 63 9.04 -15.59 4.61
C GLU A 63 8.72 -16.06 3.18
N GLY A 64 7.42 -16.08 2.83
CA GLY A 64 6.98 -16.23 1.44
C GLY A 64 7.07 -14.92 0.66
N LEU A 65 6.90 -13.79 1.36
CA LEU A 65 7.18 -12.46 0.87
C LEU A 65 7.68 -11.61 2.05
N GLY A 66 8.87 -11.05 1.92
CA GLY A 66 9.48 -10.23 2.96
C GLY A 66 8.67 -8.98 3.30
N MET A 67 9.02 -8.34 4.41
CA MET A 67 8.41 -7.09 4.83
C MET A 67 8.54 -5.98 3.78
N HIS A 68 7.41 -5.40 3.39
CA HIS A 68 7.36 -4.29 2.44
C HIS A 68 6.11 -3.42 2.65
N THR A 69 6.06 -2.31 1.94
CA THR A 69 4.85 -1.49 1.69
C THR A 69 4.48 -1.59 0.23
N ASP A 70 3.20 -1.33 -0.07
CA ASP A 70 2.72 -1.31 -1.45
C ASP A 70 2.96 0.05 -2.09
N MET A 71 3.46 0.06 -3.32
CA MET A 71 3.63 1.28 -4.11
C MET A 71 2.32 1.86 -4.64
N SER A 72 1.17 1.21 -4.42
CA SER A 72 -0.12 1.60 -4.98
C SER A 72 -0.77 2.77 -4.25
N CYS A 73 -1.96 3.19 -4.70
CA CYS A 73 -2.84 4.04 -3.90
C CYS A 73 -3.63 3.18 -2.90
N ILE A 74 -4.27 2.13 -3.41
CA ILE A 74 -5.02 1.14 -2.63
C ILE A 74 -4.75 -0.23 -3.24
N THR A 75 -4.65 -1.23 -2.39
CA THR A 75 -4.55 -2.63 -2.79
C THR A 75 -5.71 -3.41 -2.17
N ILE A 76 -6.27 -4.33 -2.94
CA ILE A 76 -7.33 -5.25 -2.52
C ILE A 76 -6.81 -6.67 -2.69
N VAL A 77 -6.78 -7.42 -1.60
CA VAL A 77 -6.23 -8.78 -1.54
C VAL A 77 -7.33 -9.77 -1.22
N TYR A 78 -7.48 -10.76 -2.10
CA TYR A 78 -8.14 -12.02 -1.78
C TYR A 78 -7.09 -13.04 -1.32
N GLN A 79 -7.43 -13.76 -0.25
CA GLN A 79 -6.57 -14.77 0.37
C GLN A 79 -7.28 -16.12 0.33
N ASP A 80 -6.51 -17.19 0.13
CA ASP A 80 -7.00 -18.53 0.38
C ASP A 80 -7.16 -18.81 1.89
N SER A 81 -7.58 -20.03 2.24
CA SER A 81 -7.76 -20.46 3.62
C SER A 81 -6.46 -20.81 4.36
N VAL A 82 -5.29 -20.74 3.70
CA VAL A 82 -4.01 -21.08 4.31
C VAL A 82 -3.55 -19.97 5.27
N GLY A 83 -3.83 -18.70 4.91
CA GLY A 83 -3.51 -17.54 5.72
C GLY A 83 -2.04 -17.11 5.59
N GLY A 84 -1.46 -16.51 6.64
CA GLY A 84 -0.04 -16.12 6.67
C GLY A 84 0.27 -14.68 6.26
N LEU A 85 -0.72 -13.87 5.88
CA LEU A 85 -0.50 -12.42 5.79
C LEU A 85 -0.33 -11.85 7.20
N GLN A 86 0.72 -11.06 7.40
CA GLN A 86 0.91 -10.25 8.60
C GLN A 86 0.99 -8.78 8.25
N MET A 87 0.37 -7.94 9.07
CA MET A 87 0.47 -6.48 8.99
C MET A 87 1.10 -5.91 10.25
N ARG A 88 1.94 -4.89 10.09
CA ARG A 88 2.57 -4.21 11.21
C ARG A 88 1.69 -3.08 11.74
N SER A 89 1.32 -3.18 13.01
CA SER A 89 0.55 -2.18 13.75
C SER A 89 1.28 -0.84 13.89
N LYS A 90 0.62 0.17 14.47
CA LYS A 90 1.25 1.46 14.79
C LYS A 90 2.29 1.32 15.90
N GLU A 91 2.07 0.37 16.79
CA GLU A 91 2.92 0.02 17.92
C GLU A 91 4.11 -0.87 17.50
N GLY A 92 4.28 -1.12 16.19
CA GLY A 92 5.39 -1.89 15.63
C GLY A 92 5.25 -3.41 15.76
N LYS A 93 4.13 -3.90 16.32
CA LYS A 93 3.82 -5.33 16.47
C LYS A 93 3.25 -5.92 15.17
N TRP A 94 3.63 -7.16 14.88
CA TRP A 94 3.04 -7.95 13.79
C TRP A 94 1.69 -8.53 14.20
N ILE A 95 0.68 -8.38 13.34
CA ILE A 95 -0.68 -8.89 13.53
C ILE A 95 -0.99 -9.84 12.39
N ASP A 96 -1.41 -11.07 12.72
CA ASP A 96 -1.89 -12.04 11.75
C ASP A 96 -3.26 -11.59 11.20
N ILE A 97 -3.38 -11.54 9.88
CA ILE A 97 -4.64 -11.29 9.18
C ILE A 97 -5.23 -12.66 8.83
N ASN A 98 -6.21 -13.08 9.64
CA ASN A 98 -6.84 -14.38 9.47
C ASN A 98 -7.68 -14.41 8.18
N PRO A 99 -7.55 -15.47 7.36
CA PRO A 99 -8.34 -15.60 6.15
C PRO A 99 -9.82 -15.79 6.49
N CYS A 100 -10.69 -15.18 5.68
CA CYS A 100 -12.12 -15.37 5.77
C CYS A 100 -12.70 -15.35 4.35
N ASN A 101 -13.47 -16.38 4.01
CA ASN A 101 -13.92 -16.63 2.64
C ASN A 101 -14.78 -15.49 2.05
N ASP A 102 -15.42 -14.68 2.91
CA ASP A 102 -16.31 -13.60 2.49
C ASP A 102 -15.69 -12.19 2.62
N PHE A 103 -14.41 -12.10 3.01
CA PHE A 103 -13.74 -10.82 3.21
C PHE A 103 -12.60 -10.60 2.23
N LEU A 104 -12.47 -9.34 1.82
CA LEU A 104 -11.31 -8.82 1.12
C LEU A 104 -10.48 -8.00 2.09
N VAL A 105 -9.17 -8.16 2.04
CA VAL A 105 -8.25 -7.29 2.77
C VAL A 105 -7.98 -6.06 1.92
N VAL A 106 -8.15 -4.88 2.50
CA VAL A 106 -7.89 -3.61 1.83
C VAL A 106 -6.77 -2.88 2.57
N ASN A 107 -5.74 -2.45 1.84
CA ASN A 107 -4.62 -1.70 2.39
C ASN A 107 -4.35 -0.43 1.59
N ILE A 108 -3.90 0.60 2.32
CA ILE A 108 -3.43 1.86 1.75
C ILE A 108 -1.98 1.66 1.32
N GLY A 109 -1.63 2.15 0.13
CA GLY A 109 -0.27 2.16 -0.37
C GLY A 109 0.41 3.53 -0.26
N ASP A 110 1.67 3.55 -0.66
CA ASP A 110 2.60 4.65 -0.51
C ASP A 110 2.18 5.92 -1.25
N LEU A 111 1.62 5.79 -2.46
CA LEU A 111 1.18 6.94 -3.25
C LEU A 111 0.01 7.65 -2.57
N MET A 112 -0.92 6.90 -1.98
CA MET A 112 -2.04 7.47 -1.22
C MET A 112 -1.56 8.07 0.11
N GLN A 113 -0.55 7.47 0.74
CA GLN A 113 0.08 8.07 1.93
C GLN A 113 0.68 9.44 1.62
N ALA A 114 1.46 9.57 0.54
CA ALA A 114 2.04 10.85 0.15
C ALA A 114 0.97 11.88 -0.26
N TRP A 115 0.02 11.47 -1.10
CA TRP A 115 -1.08 12.35 -1.54
C TRP A 115 -1.94 12.83 -0.37
N SER A 116 -2.17 11.98 0.64
CA SER A 116 -2.92 12.35 1.85
C SER A 116 -2.09 13.09 2.90
N ASN A 117 -0.88 13.55 2.56
CA ASN A 117 0.06 14.20 3.48
C ASN A 117 0.35 13.36 4.74
N GLY A 118 0.32 12.03 4.63
CA GLY A 118 0.57 11.10 5.73
C GLY A 118 -0.63 10.81 6.62
N ARG A 119 -1.83 11.35 6.33
CA ARG A 119 -3.05 11.06 7.11
C ARG A 119 -3.50 9.61 6.95
N LEU A 120 -3.29 9.02 5.77
CA LEU A 120 -3.53 7.60 5.51
C LEU A 120 -2.19 6.87 5.50
N ARG A 121 -2.03 5.88 6.38
CA ARG A 121 -0.76 5.18 6.56
C ARG A 121 -0.66 3.97 5.64
N SER A 122 0.39 3.93 4.84
CA SER A 122 0.90 2.73 4.19
C SER A 122 1.58 1.85 5.23
N SER A 123 0.98 0.69 5.51
CA SER A 123 1.44 -0.20 6.57
C SER A 123 2.34 -1.30 6.02
N GLU A 124 3.45 -1.53 6.72
CA GLU A 124 4.34 -2.65 6.43
C GLU A 124 3.58 -3.96 6.58
N HIS A 125 3.78 -4.87 5.65
CA HIS A 125 3.17 -6.19 5.66
C HIS A 125 4.11 -7.22 5.04
N ARG A 126 3.88 -8.49 5.36
CA ARG A 126 4.67 -9.64 4.88
C ARG A 126 3.80 -10.87 4.77
N VAL A 127 4.30 -11.88 4.07
CA VAL A 127 3.67 -13.22 4.01
C VAL A 127 4.61 -14.22 4.65
N VAL A 128 4.11 -14.95 5.64
CA VAL A 128 4.85 -15.99 6.37
C VAL A 128 4.24 -17.35 6.07
N LEU A 129 5.10 -18.34 5.84
CA LEU A 129 4.70 -19.72 5.54
C LEU A 129 4.90 -20.58 6.79
N ARG A 130 3.85 -21.29 7.21
CA ARG A 130 3.87 -22.08 8.46
C ARG A 130 3.42 -23.53 8.28
N LYS A 131 2.94 -23.90 7.10
CA LYS A 131 2.33 -25.19 6.81
C LYS A 131 2.94 -25.73 5.53
N LEU A 132 3.08 -27.05 5.41
CA LEU A 132 3.53 -27.70 4.18
C LEU A 132 2.40 -27.76 3.13
N VAL A 133 1.83 -26.60 2.79
CA VAL A 133 0.80 -26.44 1.76
C VAL A 133 1.04 -25.13 1.01
N ASN A 134 0.82 -25.15 -0.30
CA ASN A 134 0.92 -23.95 -1.11
C ASN A 134 -0.14 -22.93 -0.69
N ARG A 135 0.27 -21.67 -0.57
CA ARG A 135 -0.62 -20.53 -0.36
C ARG A 135 -0.78 -19.78 -1.68
N VAL A 136 -2.00 -19.42 -2.03
CA VAL A 136 -2.31 -18.57 -3.19
C VAL A 136 -3.01 -17.30 -2.75
N SER A 137 -2.65 -16.17 -3.37
CA SER A 137 -3.39 -14.91 -3.21
C SER A 137 -3.52 -14.14 -4.51
N LEU A 138 -4.61 -13.38 -4.63
CA LEU A 138 -4.87 -12.43 -5.70
C LEU A 138 -4.82 -11.02 -5.13
N ALA A 139 -3.83 -10.24 -5.55
CA ALA A 139 -3.70 -8.83 -5.16
C ALA A 139 -4.01 -7.94 -6.36
N PHE A 140 -4.97 -7.02 -6.21
CA PHE A 140 -5.27 -5.98 -7.17
C PHE A 140 -4.75 -4.65 -6.65
N PHE A 141 -3.93 -3.96 -7.45
CA PHE A 141 -3.30 -2.70 -7.11
C PHE A 141 -3.91 -1.60 -7.98
N LEU A 142 -4.45 -0.55 -7.37
CA LEU A 142 -4.86 0.65 -8.09
C LEU A 142 -3.80 1.74 -7.89
N CYS A 143 -3.25 2.28 -8.98
CA CYS A 143 -2.19 3.27 -9.00
C CYS A 143 -2.62 4.54 -9.74
N PHE A 144 -1.88 5.62 -9.48
CA PHE A 144 -1.90 6.79 -10.37
C PHE A 144 -1.15 6.48 -11.67
N GLU A 145 -1.43 7.27 -12.71
CA GLU A 145 -0.66 7.25 -13.96
C GLU A 145 0.81 7.63 -13.71
N ASP A 146 1.70 7.06 -14.50
CA ASP A 146 3.16 7.22 -14.38
C ASP A 146 3.61 8.69 -14.36
N GLU A 147 3.00 9.53 -15.20
CA GLU A 147 3.34 10.95 -15.31
C GLU A 147 2.58 11.84 -14.30
N LYS A 148 1.70 11.29 -13.47
CA LYS A 148 1.02 12.07 -12.43
C LYS A 148 2.05 12.58 -11.43
N VAL A 149 2.03 13.90 -11.20
CA VAL A 149 2.76 14.52 -10.10
C VAL A 149 1.96 14.32 -8.80
N ILE A 150 2.58 13.66 -7.83
CA ILE A 150 2.03 13.47 -6.50
C ILE A 150 2.37 14.70 -5.66
N LEU A 151 1.32 15.41 -5.25
CA LEU A 151 1.41 16.56 -4.35
C LEU A 151 0.17 16.54 -3.46
N ALA A 152 0.36 16.72 -2.15
CA ALA A 152 -0.76 16.79 -1.23
C ALA A 152 -1.62 18.04 -1.49
N PRO A 153 -2.94 17.89 -1.75
CA PRO A 153 -3.86 19.01 -1.93
C PRO A 153 -3.92 19.92 -0.70
N GLN A 154 -4.12 21.22 -0.92
CA GLN A 154 -4.10 22.20 0.17
C GLN A 154 -5.22 21.95 1.19
N GLU A 155 -6.36 21.45 0.72
CA GLU A 155 -7.52 21.05 1.51
C GLU A 155 -7.20 19.91 2.50
N ILE A 156 -6.21 19.08 2.17
CA ILE A 156 -5.73 18.00 3.03
C ILE A 156 -4.62 18.48 3.97
N VAL A 157 -3.72 19.32 3.46
CA VAL A 157 -2.62 19.89 4.25
C VAL A 157 -3.18 20.77 5.37
N GLY A 158 -4.18 21.60 5.05
CA GLY A 158 -4.77 22.58 5.96
C GLY A 158 -4.03 23.91 5.94
N GLU A 159 -4.71 24.98 6.34
CA GLU A 159 -4.12 26.32 6.44
C GLU A 159 -3.01 26.37 7.50
N GLY A 160 -1.93 27.10 7.19
CA GLY A 160 -0.77 27.27 8.09
C GLY A 160 0.10 26.01 8.28
N LYS A 161 -0.25 24.88 7.67
CA LYS A 161 0.50 23.62 7.77
C LYS A 161 1.42 23.41 6.58
N GLN A 162 2.54 22.72 6.83
CA GLN A 162 3.50 22.35 5.81
C GLN A 162 3.22 20.95 5.26
N ARG A 163 3.61 20.73 4.00
CA ARG A 163 3.61 19.41 3.40
C ARG A 163 4.70 18.55 4.06
N SER A 164 4.37 17.31 4.34
CA SER A 164 5.31 16.30 4.85
C SER A 164 6.10 15.62 3.73
N TYR A 165 5.71 15.84 2.47
CA TYR A 165 6.36 15.25 1.30
C TYR A 165 6.60 16.32 0.23
N LYS A 166 7.76 16.27 -0.44
CA LYS A 166 8.04 17.04 -1.66
C LYS A 166 7.16 16.51 -2.81
N SER A 167 6.91 17.32 -3.83
CA SER A 167 6.26 16.81 -5.05
C SER A 167 7.19 15.89 -5.83
N PHE A 168 6.65 14.85 -6.44
CA PHE A 168 7.40 13.92 -7.30
C PHE A 168 6.49 13.29 -8.35
N LYS A 169 7.06 12.79 -9.46
CA LYS A 169 6.28 12.00 -10.42
C LYS A 169 6.14 10.56 -9.96
N CYS A 170 4.99 9.95 -10.24
CA CYS A 170 4.73 8.55 -9.91
C CYS A 170 5.82 7.61 -10.46
N SER A 171 6.21 7.82 -11.72
CA SER A 171 7.26 7.04 -12.39
C SER A 171 8.63 7.15 -11.74
N GLU A 172 8.97 8.28 -11.14
CA GLU A 172 10.23 8.46 -10.40
C GLU A 172 10.25 7.61 -9.12
N TYR A 173 9.13 7.56 -8.40
CA TYR A 173 9.00 6.72 -7.21
C TYR A 173 9.05 5.23 -7.56
N LEU A 174 8.35 4.82 -8.62
CA LEU A 174 8.36 3.42 -9.08
C LEU A 174 9.77 2.99 -9.50
N LYS A 175 10.52 3.85 -10.21
CA LYS A 175 11.92 3.58 -10.56
C LYS A 175 12.82 3.47 -9.34
N PHE A 176 12.69 4.39 -8.38
CA PHE A 176 13.42 4.32 -7.10
C PHE A 176 13.16 3.00 -6.38
N ARG A 177 11.92 2.51 -6.39
CA ARG A 177 11.58 1.23 -5.77
C ARG A 177 12.19 0.05 -6.52
N GLN A 178 12.08 0.01 -7.85
CA GLN A 178 12.62 -1.07 -8.68
C GLN A 178 14.15 -1.16 -8.61
N SER A 179 14.85 -0.03 -8.70
CA SER A 179 16.32 0.00 -8.64
C SER A 179 16.89 -0.48 -7.31
N ASN A 180 16.07 -0.41 -6.25
CA ASN A 180 16.43 -0.88 -4.92
C ASN A 180 15.97 -2.31 -4.63
N GLU A 181 15.08 -2.88 -5.46
CA GLU A 181 14.72 -4.30 -5.45
C GLU A 181 15.78 -5.15 -6.17
N GLU A 182 16.48 -4.60 -7.16
CA GLU A 182 17.67 -5.22 -7.79
C GLU A 182 18.88 -5.20 -6.85
N GLY A 183 18.88 -6.04 -5.82
CA GLY A 183 20.13 -6.38 -5.13
C GLY A 183 20.06 -6.84 -3.67
N LYS A 184 18.95 -6.68 -2.93
CA LYS A 184 18.89 -7.09 -1.51
C LYS A 184 17.46 -7.46 -1.08
N PHE A 185 17.22 -8.76 -0.85
CA PHE A 185 16.02 -9.26 -0.14
C PHE A 185 16.06 -8.99 1.37
N GLU A 186 16.94 -8.11 1.83
CA GLU A 186 17.08 -7.73 3.21
C GLU A 186 17.08 -6.20 3.37
N LYS A 187 16.13 -5.75 4.21
CA LYS A 187 16.16 -4.58 5.10
C LYS A 187 15.50 -3.27 4.62
N ILE A 188 14.46 -2.93 5.39
CA ILE A 188 14.10 -1.60 5.92
C ILE A 188 14.77 -0.41 5.22
N GLY A 189 13.96 0.36 4.48
CA GLY A 189 14.31 1.70 4.03
C GLY A 189 14.22 1.89 2.52
N PHE A 190 13.01 1.90 1.95
CA PHE A 190 12.71 2.39 0.59
C PHE A 190 11.26 2.84 0.52
N THR A 191 10.81 3.56 1.53
CA THR A 191 9.44 4.06 1.62
C THR A 191 9.31 5.39 0.88
N VAL A 192 8.07 5.82 0.65
CA VAL A 192 7.82 7.16 0.11
C VAL A 192 8.33 8.29 1.03
N LYS A 193 8.53 8.01 2.34
CA LYS A 193 9.18 8.95 3.25
C LYS A 193 10.67 9.07 2.98
N ASP A 194 11.35 7.97 2.68
CA ASP A 194 12.78 7.99 2.34
C ASP A 194 13.01 8.71 0.99
N PHE A 195 12.08 8.53 0.05
CA PHE A 195 12.15 9.14 -1.27
C PHE A 195 11.79 10.63 -1.27
N ALA A 196 10.70 11.00 -0.60
CA ALA A 196 10.07 12.31 -0.72
C ALA A 196 9.76 13.01 0.61
N GLY A 197 10.03 12.40 1.75
CA GLY A 197 9.77 12.99 3.06
C GLY A 197 10.54 14.29 3.26
N LEU A 198 9.85 15.32 3.76
CA LEU A 198 10.45 16.56 4.22
C LEU A 198 10.71 16.43 5.72
N LYS A 199 11.92 16.82 6.16
CA LYS A 199 12.18 17.03 7.58
C LYS A 199 11.32 18.22 8.02
N LEU A 200 10.26 17.98 8.77
CA LEU A 200 9.58 19.05 9.47
C LEU A 200 10.57 19.61 10.48
N ALA A 201 10.83 20.91 10.43
CA ALA A 201 11.56 21.58 11.51
C ALA A 201 10.79 21.29 12.81
N GLN A 202 11.44 20.66 13.78
CA GLN A 202 10.93 20.61 15.14
C GLN A 202 10.79 22.06 15.61
N PRO A 203 9.71 22.45 16.31
CA PRO A 203 9.58 23.80 16.85
C PRO A 203 10.68 24.21 17.85
N ASP A 204 11.58 23.31 18.24
CA ASP A 204 12.62 23.54 19.25
C ASP A 204 13.96 22.91 18.83
N ASP A 205 14.62 23.47 17.81
CA ASP A 205 16.07 23.32 17.64
C ASP A 205 16.72 24.65 18.09
N PRO A 206 17.53 24.65 19.18
CA PRO A 206 18.05 25.86 19.82
C PRO A 206 19.02 26.68 18.96
#